data_AF-A0A927Y5D2-F1
#
_entry.id   AF-A0A927Y5D2-F1
#
_cell.length_a   1.000
_cell.length_b   1.000
_cell.length_c   1.000
_cell.angle_alpha   90.00
_cell.angle_beta   90.00
_cell.angle_gamma   90.00
#
_symmetry.space_group_name_H-M   'P 1'
#
loop_
_entity.id
_entity.type
_entity.pdbx_description
1 polymer ?
#
loop_
_entity_poly.entity_id
_entity_poly.type
_entity_poly.pdbx_seq_one_letter_code
_entity_poly.pdbx_strand_id
1 'polypeptide(L)'
;MADKQFGKRFTNNLVIALLAQSLSYVFSVLMSLIVPKVLVLEQYSYWQLFVFYSTYVGLFHLGLSDGVYLKHGGTELKNLDKGSIGSQYKLMVLWLSIICVCTLPVLIHSTDNAERQYIWILVAIYLVVANATWYLGYVFQAANQTSVYSTSVILSKASYILFIFVMLIVRPASFRPFASFYVVAQGIALLYVVYKGRSFVFYKMQPMRATIKEAFSNILIGINLTISNLASSLILGIGRVMIDRTSGVVNFGLLSLAITITNFFLQLIAQVSMVLFPALRQINEESVKSIFEKTRFGISYLFTSILILYAPLKFILLWWLPQYAESFKYLAFLLPICVFDGKMQLLFNTYMKVLRKERILLLINLISLGLSVLLCSIGAYIIGDIVAITLAMMISIVMRSILSNVYLSNVMGVALDKNTISEVGLSALFVFLNVFTSTIVAFLIYVMAYVIYIFVVRNEIKKLLVVIQQRLIR
;
A
#
# COMPACT_ATOMS: atom_id res chain seq x y z
N MET A 1 -34.98 3.43 -19.70
CA MET A 1 -34.39 4.64 -19.07
C MET A 1 -33.52 4.32 -17.86
N ALA A 2 -33.88 3.35 -17.00
CA ALA A 2 -33.09 2.92 -15.85
C ALA A 2 -31.65 2.46 -16.20
N ASP A 3 -31.46 1.67 -17.27
CA ASP A 3 -30.12 1.19 -17.67
C ASP A 3 -29.17 2.30 -18.16
N LYS A 4 -29.70 3.30 -18.90
CA LYS A 4 -28.91 4.47 -19.31
C LYS A 4 -28.52 5.35 -18.12
N GLN A 5 -29.39 5.47 -17.12
CA GLN A 5 -29.13 6.24 -15.90
C GLN A 5 -28.16 5.51 -14.96
N PHE A 6 -28.23 4.17 -14.92
CA PHE A 6 -27.28 3.31 -14.22
C PHE A 6 -25.88 3.41 -14.84
N GLY A 7 -25.77 3.26 -16.17
CA GLY A 7 -24.50 3.39 -16.90
C GLY A 7 -23.83 4.75 -16.69
N LYS A 8 -24.58 5.85 -16.77
CA LYS A 8 -24.05 7.22 -16.54
C LYS A 8 -23.62 7.46 -15.09
N ARG A 9 -24.35 6.92 -14.10
CA ARG A 9 -23.94 7.00 -12.68
C ARG A 9 -22.70 6.17 -12.39
N PHE A 10 -22.61 4.98 -12.97
CA PHE A 10 -21.47 4.08 -12.82
C PHE A 10 -20.18 4.69 -13.40
N THR A 11 -20.23 5.23 -14.62
CA THR A 11 -19.06 5.88 -15.24
C THR A 11 -18.63 7.12 -14.46
N ASN A 12 -19.56 7.96 -14.02
CA ASN A 12 -19.24 9.15 -13.24
C ASN A 12 -18.62 8.77 -11.87
N ASN A 13 -19.16 7.73 -11.22
CA ASN A 13 -18.61 7.21 -9.96
C ASN A 13 -17.19 6.65 -10.13
N LEU A 14 -16.91 5.95 -11.24
CA LEU A 14 -15.56 5.47 -11.56
C LEU A 14 -14.58 6.62 -11.81
N VAL A 15 -14.98 7.65 -12.57
CA VAL A 15 -14.14 8.82 -12.82
C VAL A 15 -13.82 9.55 -11.51
N ILE A 16 -14.82 9.75 -10.64
CA ILE A 16 -14.61 10.37 -9.33
C ILE A 16 -13.68 9.52 -8.46
N ALA A 17 -13.81 8.19 -8.47
CA ALA A 17 -12.93 7.30 -7.73
C ALA A 17 -11.48 7.36 -8.25
N LEU A 18 -11.28 7.36 -9.57
CA LEU A 18 -9.97 7.52 -10.19
C LEU A 18 -9.35 8.88 -9.84
N LEU A 19 -10.11 9.98 -9.96
CA LEU A 19 -9.65 11.32 -9.59
C LEU A 19 -9.27 11.40 -8.11
N ALA A 20 -10.09 10.86 -7.21
CA ALA A 20 -9.80 10.81 -5.79
C ALA A 20 -8.49 10.07 -5.49
N GLN A 21 -8.23 9.01 -6.25
CA GLN A 21 -7.06 8.17 -6.07
C GLN A 21 -5.79 8.78 -6.67
N SER A 22 -5.88 9.42 -7.84
CA SER A 22 -4.81 10.24 -8.42
C SER A 22 -4.46 11.42 -7.51
N LEU A 23 -5.46 12.09 -6.94
CA LEU A 23 -5.23 13.16 -5.98
C LEU A 23 -4.57 12.59 -4.71
N SER A 24 -5.07 11.48 -4.16
CA SER A 24 -4.48 10.73 -3.02
C SER A 24 -3.00 10.37 -3.23
N TYR A 25 -2.61 10.17 -4.47
CA TYR A 25 -1.22 9.95 -4.83
C TYR A 25 -0.40 11.23 -4.81
N VAL A 26 -0.86 12.31 -5.44
CA VAL A 26 -0.20 13.63 -5.35
C VAL A 26 -0.04 14.04 -3.89
N PHE A 27 -1.04 13.75 -3.06
CA PHE A 27 -0.95 13.88 -1.61
C PHE A 27 0.24 13.09 -1.03
N SER A 28 0.35 11.79 -1.30
CA SER A 28 1.46 10.96 -0.81
C SER A 28 2.85 11.47 -1.24
N VAL A 29 2.97 12.06 -2.42
CA VAL A 29 4.22 12.69 -2.91
C VAL A 29 4.58 13.92 -2.12
N LEU A 30 3.60 14.81 -1.98
CA LEU A 30 3.80 16.06 -1.25
C LEU A 30 4.15 15.73 0.20
N MET A 31 3.49 14.74 0.80
CA MET A 31 3.84 14.22 2.12
C MET A 31 5.29 13.75 2.23
N SER A 32 5.75 12.97 1.26
CA SER A 32 7.05 12.32 1.33
C SER A 32 8.23 13.23 1.01
N LEU A 33 8.00 14.33 0.29
CA LEU A 33 9.05 15.26 -0.13
C LEU A 33 9.02 16.62 0.59
N ILE A 34 7.86 17.07 1.07
CA ILE A 34 7.71 18.38 1.72
C ILE A 34 7.98 18.28 3.22
N VAL A 35 7.37 17.31 3.91
CA VAL A 35 7.55 17.18 5.37
C VAL A 35 9.02 17.00 5.79
N PRO A 36 9.83 16.15 5.14
CA PRO A 36 11.26 16.06 5.47
C PRO A 36 12.04 17.34 5.16
N LYS A 37 11.54 18.25 4.31
CA LYS A 37 12.21 19.53 4.05
C LYS A 37 12.09 20.51 5.22
N VAL A 38 10.99 20.41 5.98
CA VAL A 38 10.68 21.32 7.10
C VAL A 38 11.23 20.78 8.41
N LEU A 39 11.16 19.46 8.61
CA LEU A 39 11.59 18.83 9.84
C LEU A 39 13.08 18.45 9.81
N VAL A 40 13.72 18.52 10.96
CA VAL A 40 15.05 17.94 11.18
C VAL A 40 14.92 16.40 11.21
N LEU A 41 16.03 15.71 10.91
CA LEU A 41 16.12 14.25 10.81
C LEU A 41 15.35 13.51 11.91
N GLU A 42 15.62 13.80 13.18
CA GLU A 42 15.00 13.10 14.31
C GLU A 42 13.47 13.31 14.37
N GLN A 43 13.03 14.54 14.20
CA GLN A 43 11.60 14.89 14.26
C GLN A 43 10.84 14.29 13.06
N TYR A 44 11.47 14.30 11.88
CA TYR A 44 10.93 13.58 10.72
C TYR A 44 10.86 12.07 10.97
N SER A 45 11.82 11.49 11.68
CA SER A 45 11.81 10.07 12.02
C SER A 45 10.66 9.70 12.97
N TYR A 46 10.36 10.54 13.96
CA TYR A 46 9.16 10.36 14.79
C TYR A 46 7.85 10.54 14.00
N TRP A 47 7.81 11.51 13.07
CA TRP A 47 6.70 11.62 12.11
C TRP A 47 6.51 10.32 11.31
N GLN A 48 7.60 9.75 10.76
CA GLN A 48 7.56 8.48 10.05
C GLN A 48 7.13 7.32 10.95
N LEU A 49 7.49 7.35 12.23
CA LEU A 49 7.11 6.32 13.20
C LEU A 49 5.60 6.36 13.45
N PHE A 50 5.03 7.57 13.60
CA PHE A 50 3.59 7.77 13.67
C PHE A 50 2.86 7.27 12.40
N VAL A 51 3.34 7.66 11.22
CA VAL A 51 2.75 7.21 9.93
C VAL A 51 2.82 5.70 9.82
N PHE A 52 3.96 5.10 10.18
CA PHE A 52 4.17 3.66 10.17
C PHE A 52 3.15 2.92 11.03
N TYR A 53 3.00 3.28 12.30
CA TYR A 53 1.99 2.65 13.16
C TYR A 53 0.56 2.89 12.68
N SER A 54 0.29 4.09 12.14
CA SER A 54 -1.01 4.43 11.55
C SER A 54 -1.38 3.53 10.35
N THR A 55 -0.42 2.92 9.65
CA THR A 55 -0.73 1.96 8.57
C THR A 55 -1.28 0.62 9.05
N TYR A 56 -1.03 0.24 10.31
CA TYR A 56 -1.43 -1.07 10.85
C TYR A 56 -2.71 -1.03 11.70
N VAL A 57 -3.29 0.15 11.94
CA VAL A 57 -4.52 0.26 12.73
C VAL A 57 -5.71 -0.48 12.12
N GLY A 58 -5.69 -0.74 10.80
CA GLY A 58 -6.70 -1.56 10.12
C GLY A 58 -6.74 -3.01 10.60
N LEU A 59 -5.66 -3.54 11.20
CA LEU A 59 -5.69 -4.89 11.76
C LEU A 59 -6.79 -5.06 12.81
N PHE A 60 -7.06 -4.03 13.61
CA PHE A 60 -7.94 -4.12 14.76
C PHE A 60 -9.44 -4.15 14.41
N HIS A 61 -9.82 -3.88 13.16
CA HIS A 61 -11.18 -4.16 12.70
C HIS A 61 -11.40 -5.65 12.37
N LEU A 62 -10.36 -6.49 12.42
CA LEU A 62 -10.40 -7.95 12.25
C LEU A 62 -11.08 -8.43 10.95
N GLY A 63 -11.10 -7.59 9.92
CA GLY A 63 -11.82 -7.89 8.68
C GLY A 63 -13.34 -7.68 8.71
N LEU A 64 -13.92 -7.09 9.76
CA LEU A 64 -15.34 -6.73 9.78
C LEU A 64 -15.72 -5.84 8.58
N SER A 65 -14.99 -4.74 8.38
CA SER A 65 -15.23 -3.80 7.28
C SER A 65 -15.13 -4.50 5.92
N ASP A 66 -14.05 -5.24 5.68
CA ASP A 66 -13.85 -6.02 4.44
C ASP A 66 -14.97 -7.04 4.21
N GLY A 67 -15.43 -7.70 5.29
CA GLY A 67 -16.53 -8.65 5.26
C GLY A 67 -17.86 -8.03 4.86
N VAL A 68 -18.19 -6.87 5.42
CA VAL A 68 -19.37 -6.09 5.05
C VAL A 68 -19.30 -5.69 3.57
N TYR A 69 -18.14 -5.22 3.12
CA TYR A 69 -17.92 -4.87 1.71
C TYR A 69 -18.17 -6.06 0.77
N LEU A 70 -17.60 -7.22 1.08
CA LEU A 70 -17.72 -8.42 0.27
C LEU A 70 -19.13 -9.02 0.28
N LYS A 71 -19.80 -9.05 1.45
CA LYS A 71 -21.12 -9.65 1.61
C LYS A 71 -22.24 -8.82 1.00
N HIS A 72 -22.14 -7.49 1.10
CA HIS A 72 -23.18 -6.57 0.64
C HIS A 72 -22.86 -5.90 -0.70
N GLY A 73 -21.78 -6.30 -1.38
CA GLY A 73 -21.38 -5.74 -2.66
C GLY A 73 -22.47 -5.86 -3.72
N GLY A 74 -22.86 -4.73 -4.31
CA GLY A 74 -23.89 -4.66 -5.35
C GLY A 74 -25.33 -4.55 -4.82
N THR A 75 -25.53 -4.49 -3.50
CA THR A 75 -26.86 -4.24 -2.92
C THR A 75 -27.22 -2.76 -2.98
N GLU A 76 -28.49 -2.41 -3.18
CA GLU A 76 -28.90 -1.00 -3.10
C GLU A 76 -28.88 -0.50 -1.65
N LEU A 77 -28.43 0.74 -1.43
CA LEU A 77 -28.34 1.34 -0.09
C LEU A 77 -29.66 1.26 0.71
N LYS A 78 -30.81 1.34 0.02
CA LYS A 78 -32.15 1.28 0.63
C LYS A 78 -32.49 -0.11 1.18
N ASN A 79 -31.90 -1.16 0.60
CA ASN A 79 -32.17 -2.55 0.93
C ASN A 79 -31.24 -3.08 2.03
N LEU A 80 -30.26 -2.28 2.45
CA LEU A 80 -29.41 -2.62 3.59
C LEU A 80 -30.21 -2.55 4.89
N ASP A 81 -30.07 -3.59 5.72
CA ASP A 81 -30.60 -3.58 7.08
C ASP A 81 -29.85 -2.54 7.92
N LYS A 82 -30.53 -1.41 8.15
CA LYS A 82 -29.99 -0.29 8.93
C LYS A 82 -29.68 -0.68 10.37
N GLY A 83 -30.48 -1.57 10.95
CA GLY A 83 -30.30 -2.05 12.32
C GLY A 83 -29.06 -2.90 12.44
N SER A 84 -28.85 -3.84 11.53
CA SER A 84 -27.67 -4.69 11.50
C SER A 84 -26.38 -3.88 11.29
N ILE A 85 -26.32 -3.09 10.21
CA ILE A 85 -25.12 -2.30 9.86
C ILE A 85 -24.80 -1.28 10.96
N GLY A 86 -25.81 -0.59 11.48
CA GLY A 86 -25.63 0.38 12.57
C GLY A 86 -25.15 -0.26 13.87
N SER A 87 -25.63 -1.46 14.20
CA SER A 87 -25.22 -2.18 15.41
C SER A 87 -23.79 -2.71 15.30
N GLN A 88 -23.41 -3.25 14.13
CA GLN A 88 -22.04 -3.69 13.86
C GLN A 88 -21.04 -2.53 13.89
N TYR A 89 -21.40 -1.36 13.34
CA TYR A 89 -20.60 -0.14 13.45
C TYR A 89 -20.33 0.24 14.92
N LYS A 90 -21.38 0.30 15.75
CA LYS A 90 -21.24 0.64 17.17
C LYS A 90 -20.43 -0.40 17.94
N LEU A 91 -20.66 -1.69 17.66
CA LEU A 91 -19.91 -2.78 18.26
C LEU A 91 -18.41 -2.66 17.93
N MET A 92 -18.08 -2.34 16.68
CA MET A 92 -16.70 -2.10 16.25
C MET A 92 -16.07 -0.92 16.99
N VAL A 93 -16.72 0.24 17.00
CA VAL A 93 -16.22 1.42 17.71
C VAL A 93 -16.01 1.13 19.20
N LEU A 94 -16.93 0.38 19.82
CA LEU A 94 -16.83 -0.02 21.22
C LEU A 94 -15.60 -0.89 21.49
N TRP A 95 -15.40 -1.98 20.74
CA TRP A 95 -14.24 -2.85 20.99
C TRP A 95 -12.92 -2.14 20.70
N LEU A 96 -12.86 -1.27 19.68
CA LEU A 96 -11.66 -0.51 19.37
C LEU A 96 -11.32 0.47 20.50
N SER A 97 -12.35 1.12 21.06
CA SER A 97 -12.19 2.01 22.21
C SER A 97 -11.70 1.25 23.45
N ILE A 98 -12.22 0.04 23.71
CA ILE A 98 -11.75 -0.82 24.79
C ILE A 98 -10.28 -1.20 24.59
N ILE A 99 -9.89 -1.60 23.37
CA ILE A 99 -8.49 -1.91 23.05
C ILE A 99 -7.60 -0.70 23.35
N CYS A 100 -7.99 0.51 22.95
CA CYS A 100 -7.24 1.72 23.25
C CYS A 100 -7.11 1.96 24.76
N VAL A 101 -8.21 1.89 25.52
CA VAL A 101 -8.20 2.13 26.98
C VAL A 101 -7.33 1.11 27.71
N CYS A 102 -7.37 -0.16 27.30
CA CYS A 102 -6.58 -1.21 27.94
C CYS A 102 -5.08 -1.17 27.57
N THR A 103 -4.74 -0.83 26.34
CA THR A 103 -3.35 -0.91 25.85
C THR A 103 -2.56 0.36 26.07
N LEU A 104 -3.20 1.53 26.01
CA LEU A 104 -2.51 2.82 26.08
C LEU A 104 -1.72 3.04 27.39
N PRO A 105 -2.25 2.71 28.59
CA PRO A 105 -1.48 2.85 29.83
C PRO A 105 -0.22 1.98 29.85
N VAL A 106 -0.33 0.75 29.35
CA VAL A 106 0.79 -0.20 29.25
C VAL A 106 1.86 0.33 28.29
N LEU A 107 1.45 0.87 27.15
CA LEU A 107 2.36 1.43 26.15
C LEU A 107 3.07 2.70 26.67
N ILE A 108 2.35 3.58 27.37
CA ILE A 108 2.94 4.80 27.95
C ILE A 108 3.97 4.43 29.02
N HIS A 109 3.68 3.45 29.87
CA HIS A 109 4.62 3.01 30.91
C HIS A 109 5.84 2.24 30.36
N SER A 110 5.77 1.73 29.12
CA SER A 110 6.87 0.95 28.54
C SER A 110 8.05 1.78 28.01
N THR A 111 7.93 3.12 27.99
CA THR A 111 9.00 4.00 27.50
C THR A 111 8.96 5.37 28.17
N ASP A 112 10.14 5.89 28.54
CA ASP A 112 10.28 7.26 29.09
C ASP A 112 10.37 8.34 27.98
N ASN A 113 10.37 7.93 26.71
CA ASN A 113 10.48 8.86 25.60
C ASN A 113 9.13 9.56 25.33
N ALA A 114 9.06 10.85 25.68
CA ALA A 114 7.86 11.68 25.52
C ALA A 114 7.32 11.72 24.09
N GLU A 115 8.18 11.68 23.06
CA GLU A 115 7.74 11.67 21.67
C GLU A 115 7.09 10.34 21.29
N ARG A 116 7.60 9.21 21.78
CA ARG A 116 6.96 7.89 21.57
C ARG A 116 5.63 7.80 22.30
N GLN A 117 5.55 8.27 23.54
CA GLN A 117 4.29 8.32 24.30
C GLN A 117 3.23 9.14 23.54
N TYR A 118 3.62 10.30 23.01
CA TYR A 118 2.74 11.15 22.21
C TYR A 118 2.25 10.44 20.94
N ILE A 119 3.13 9.71 20.25
CA ILE A 119 2.77 8.88 19.09
C ILE A 119 1.73 7.83 19.49
N TRP A 120 1.91 7.12 20.60
CA TRP A 120 0.95 6.09 21.04
C TRP A 120 -0.44 6.66 21.30
N ILE A 121 -0.53 7.83 21.94
CA ILE A 121 -1.79 8.52 22.19
C ILE A 121 -2.48 8.84 20.84
N LEU A 122 -1.76 9.44 19.90
CA LEU A 122 -2.33 9.79 18.60
C LEU A 122 -2.71 8.56 17.77
N VAL A 123 -1.91 7.49 17.80
CA VAL A 123 -2.24 6.23 17.11
C VAL A 123 -3.49 5.60 17.71
N ALA A 124 -3.68 5.64 19.02
CA ALA A 124 -4.90 5.13 19.67
C ALA A 124 -6.15 5.92 19.23
N ILE A 125 -6.07 7.26 19.19
CA ILE A 125 -7.17 8.10 18.70
C ILE A 125 -7.42 7.80 17.21
N TYR A 126 -6.36 7.77 16.41
CA TYR A 126 -6.44 7.50 14.98
C TYR A 126 -7.02 6.12 14.67
N LEU A 127 -6.71 5.11 15.49
CA LEU A 127 -7.24 3.75 15.35
C LEU A 127 -8.77 3.74 15.39
N VAL A 128 -9.40 4.46 16.32
CA VAL A 128 -10.87 4.54 16.38
C VAL A 128 -11.40 5.36 15.19
N VAL A 129 -10.84 6.54 14.96
CA VAL A 129 -11.32 7.49 13.93
C VAL A 129 -11.22 6.92 12.52
N ALA A 130 -10.08 6.34 12.17
CA ALA A 130 -9.82 5.78 10.85
C ALA A 130 -10.71 4.57 10.56
N ASN A 131 -10.78 3.60 11.48
CA ASN A 131 -11.61 2.40 11.31
C ASN A 131 -13.10 2.74 11.23
N ALA A 132 -13.58 3.67 12.06
CA ALA A 132 -14.97 4.15 11.97
C ALA A 132 -15.26 4.79 10.61
N THR A 133 -14.31 5.55 10.06
CA THR A 133 -14.44 6.14 8.73
C THR A 133 -14.48 5.06 7.65
N TRP A 134 -13.57 4.08 7.71
CA TRP A 134 -13.47 3.01 6.72
C TRP A 134 -14.68 2.08 6.71
N TYR A 135 -15.24 1.72 7.87
CA TYR A 135 -16.44 0.88 7.94
C TYR A 135 -17.60 1.51 7.17
N LEU A 136 -17.94 2.77 7.47
CA LEU A 136 -19.02 3.48 6.76
C LEU A 136 -18.66 3.67 5.28
N GLY A 137 -17.40 3.98 5.00
CA GLY A 137 -16.87 4.04 3.64
C GLY A 137 -17.13 2.78 2.83
N TYR A 138 -16.84 1.62 3.41
CA TYR A 138 -17.01 0.31 2.78
C TYR A 138 -18.48 -0.07 2.63
N VAL A 139 -19.35 0.32 3.57
CA VAL A 139 -20.81 0.22 3.39
C VAL A 139 -21.27 1.01 2.17
N PHE A 140 -20.81 2.25 2.01
CA PHE A 140 -21.17 3.07 0.84
C PHE A 140 -20.61 2.49 -0.46
N GLN A 141 -19.37 1.98 -0.46
CA GLN A 141 -18.80 1.31 -1.63
C GLN A 141 -19.59 0.06 -2.00
N ALA A 142 -19.93 -0.78 -1.03
CA ALA A 142 -20.74 -1.98 -1.22
C ALA A 142 -22.10 -1.64 -1.85
N ALA A 143 -22.68 -0.51 -1.43
CA ALA A 143 -23.93 0.03 -1.95
C ALA A 143 -23.81 0.79 -3.29
N ASN A 144 -22.67 0.68 -3.98
CA ASN A 144 -22.34 1.38 -5.23
C ASN A 144 -22.42 2.92 -5.14
N GLN A 145 -22.28 3.47 -3.93
CA GLN A 145 -22.12 4.91 -3.66
C GLN A 145 -20.64 5.24 -3.40
N THR A 146 -19.77 4.77 -4.28
CA THR A 146 -18.31 4.95 -4.17
C THR A 146 -17.92 6.43 -4.10
N SER A 147 -18.68 7.32 -4.74
CA SER A 147 -18.47 8.77 -4.67
C SER A 147 -18.52 9.33 -3.25
N VAL A 148 -19.36 8.79 -2.36
CA VAL A 148 -19.42 9.21 -0.95
C VAL A 148 -18.10 8.87 -0.26
N TYR A 149 -17.61 7.65 -0.44
CA TYR A 149 -16.32 7.25 0.14
C TYR A 149 -15.16 8.04 -0.47
N SER A 150 -15.10 8.17 -1.80
CA SER A 150 -14.07 8.95 -2.48
C SER A 150 -14.03 10.40 -2.00
N THR A 151 -15.19 11.01 -1.75
CA THR A 151 -15.28 12.36 -1.18
C THR A 151 -14.71 12.44 0.23
N SER A 152 -14.94 11.43 1.09
CA SER A 152 -14.37 11.43 2.44
C SER A 152 -12.84 11.33 2.41
N VAL A 153 -12.29 10.52 1.49
CA VAL A 153 -10.85 10.43 1.26
C VAL A 153 -10.29 11.77 0.79
N ILE A 154 -10.91 12.40 -0.21
CA ILE A 154 -10.50 13.73 -0.69
C ILE A 154 -10.54 14.75 0.43
N LEU A 155 -11.60 14.76 1.25
CA LEU A 155 -11.77 15.72 2.34
C LEU A 155 -10.66 15.61 3.39
N SER A 156 -10.34 14.38 3.83
CA SER A 156 -9.20 14.14 4.74
C SER A 156 -7.90 14.65 4.13
N LYS A 157 -7.60 14.22 2.90
CA LYS A 157 -6.32 14.57 2.28
C LYS A 157 -6.19 16.06 1.98
N ALA A 158 -7.22 16.69 1.42
CA ALA A 158 -7.23 18.12 1.09
C ALA A 158 -7.07 18.99 2.33
N SER A 159 -7.79 18.65 3.41
CA SER A 159 -7.65 19.33 4.71
C SER A 159 -6.21 19.26 5.22
N TYR A 160 -5.56 18.10 5.07
CA TYR A 160 -4.19 17.91 5.53
C TYR A 160 -3.15 18.64 4.66
N ILE A 161 -3.33 18.73 3.34
CA ILE A 161 -2.43 19.56 2.50
C ILE A 161 -2.54 21.02 2.84
N LEU A 162 -3.77 21.52 3.01
CA LEU A 162 -3.96 22.92 3.36
C LEU A 162 -3.17 23.25 4.63
N PHE A 163 -3.24 22.34 5.61
CA PHE A 163 -2.43 22.43 6.83
C PHE A 163 -0.92 22.40 6.55
N ILE A 164 -0.43 21.51 5.66
CA ILE A 164 1.00 21.45 5.34
C ILE A 164 1.50 22.73 4.68
N PHE A 165 0.71 23.36 3.81
CA PHE A 165 1.08 24.66 3.25
C PHE A 165 1.22 25.73 4.33
N VAL A 166 0.36 25.72 5.36
CA VAL A 166 0.52 26.60 6.52
C VAL A 166 1.80 26.26 7.30
N MET A 167 2.09 24.97 7.51
CA MET A 167 3.32 24.54 8.20
C MET A 167 4.60 24.85 7.43
N LEU A 168 4.56 24.97 6.10
CA LEU A 168 5.71 25.42 5.30
C LEU A 168 6.13 26.86 5.62
N ILE A 169 5.16 27.69 6.02
CA ILE A 169 5.37 29.08 6.42
C ILE A 169 5.80 29.14 7.88
N VAL A 170 5.10 28.43 8.77
CA VAL A 170 5.35 28.44 10.22
C VAL A 170 6.67 27.74 10.59
N ARG A 171 7.04 26.69 9.84
CA ARG A 171 8.23 25.84 10.05
C ARG A 171 8.43 25.40 11.51
N PRO A 172 7.47 24.63 12.08
CA PRO A 172 7.61 24.18 13.45
C PRO A 172 8.81 23.23 13.61
N ALA A 173 9.52 23.35 14.71
CA ALA A 173 10.64 22.46 15.04
C ALA A 173 10.19 21.04 15.43
N SER A 174 8.93 20.87 15.83
CA SER A 174 8.39 19.60 16.32
C SER A 174 7.51 18.90 15.29
N PHE A 175 7.52 17.56 15.27
CA PHE A 175 6.61 16.77 14.43
C PHE A 175 5.16 16.74 14.96
N ARG A 176 4.93 17.09 16.23
CA ARG A 176 3.62 16.94 16.90
C ARG A 176 2.46 17.62 16.16
N PRO A 177 2.60 18.83 15.60
CA PRO A 177 1.55 19.46 14.79
C PRO A 177 1.19 18.64 13.55
N PHE A 178 2.18 18.08 12.85
CA PHE A 178 1.94 17.21 11.69
C PHE A 178 1.13 15.97 12.07
N ALA A 179 1.53 15.29 13.14
CA ALA A 179 0.82 14.11 13.65
C ALA A 179 -0.61 14.44 14.13
N SER A 180 -0.80 15.52 14.89
CA SER A 180 -2.12 15.97 15.35
C SER A 180 -3.06 16.27 14.20
N PHE A 181 -2.62 17.09 13.25
CA PHE A 181 -3.47 17.50 12.14
C PHE A 181 -3.76 16.37 11.16
N TYR A 182 -2.88 15.36 11.08
CA TYR A 182 -3.18 14.13 10.36
C TYR A 182 -4.40 13.42 10.95
N VAL A 183 -4.50 13.34 12.28
CA VAL A 183 -5.67 12.76 12.98
C VAL A 183 -6.91 13.65 12.82
N VAL A 184 -6.77 14.97 12.97
CA VAL A 184 -7.87 15.93 12.80
C VAL A 184 -8.44 15.85 11.38
N ALA A 185 -7.59 15.82 10.36
CA ALA A 185 -8.01 15.68 8.97
C ALA A 185 -8.84 14.40 8.74
N GLN A 186 -8.43 13.29 9.36
CA GLN A 186 -9.21 12.06 9.34
C GLN A 186 -10.54 12.19 10.11
N GLY A 187 -10.56 12.95 11.20
CA GLY A 187 -11.78 13.31 11.94
C GLY A 187 -12.78 14.08 11.08
N ILE A 188 -12.32 15.01 10.23
CA ILE A 188 -13.19 15.73 9.28
C ILE A 188 -13.85 14.75 8.30
N ALA A 189 -13.10 13.77 7.79
CA ALA A 189 -13.66 12.72 6.95
C ALA A 189 -14.67 11.84 7.68
N LEU A 190 -14.40 11.51 8.96
CA LEU A 190 -15.35 10.78 9.82
C LEU A 190 -16.67 11.55 9.96
N LEU A 191 -16.62 12.84 10.29
CA LEU A 191 -17.80 13.69 10.43
C LEU A 191 -18.65 13.68 9.15
N TYR A 192 -18.00 13.78 7.99
CA TYR A 192 -18.69 13.72 6.69
C TYR A 192 -19.38 12.37 6.45
N VAL A 193 -18.69 11.23 6.67
CA VAL A 193 -19.31 9.91 6.44
C VAL A 193 -20.37 9.58 7.48
N VAL A 194 -20.24 10.04 8.72
CA VAL A 194 -21.29 9.92 9.75
C VAL A 194 -22.49 10.76 9.38
N TYR A 195 -22.30 11.98 8.87
CA TYR A 195 -23.40 12.81 8.38
C TYR A 195 -24.18 12.14 7.24
N LYS A 196 -23.47 11.58 6.25
CA LYS A 196 -24.10 10.81 5.15
C LYS A 196 -24.71 9.49 5.64
N GLY A 197 -24.09 8.85 6.63
CA GLY A 197 -24.47 7.55 7.19
C GLY A 197 -25.38 7.63 8.41
N ARG A 198 -25.93 8.81 8.74
CA ARG A 198 -26.69 9.04 9.99
C ARG A 198 -27.86 8.08 10.19
N SER A 199 -28.48 7.64 9.10
CA SER A 199 -29.57 6.66 9.12
C SER A 199 -29.16 5.26 9.56
N PHE A 200 -27.86 4.93 9.49
CA PHE A 200 -27.28 3.68 10.00
C PHE A 200 -26.76 3.91 11.42
N VAL A 201 -25.93 4.95 11.59
CA VAL A 201 -25.23 5.23 12.86
C VAL A 201 -26.21 5.47 14.01
N PHE A 202 -27.26 6.25 13.80
CA PHE A 202 -28.25 6.57 14.84
C PHE A 202 -29.47 5.66 14.84
N TYR A 203 -29.43 4.55 14.09
CA TYR A 203 -30.52 3.57 14.12
C TYR A 203 -30.54 2.80 15.45
N LYS A 204 -31.72 2.29 15.82
CA LYS A 204 -31.91 1.47 17.04
C LYS A 204 -31.03 0.22 16.98
N MET A 205 -30.36 -0.10 18.10
CA MET A 205 -29.51 -1.29 18.15
C MET A 205 -30.34 -2.57 18.10
N GLN A 206 -29.84 -3.55 17.35
CA GLN A 206 -30.32 -4.93 17.42
C GLN A 206 -29.83 -5.60 18.71
N PRO A 207 -30.46 -6.73 19.11
CA PRO A 207 -29.99 -7.50 20.25
C PRO A 207 -28.51 -7.89 20.10
N MET A 208 -27.72 -7.69 21.17
CA MET A 208 -26.27 -7.89 21.16
C MET A 208 -25.85 -9.26 20.60
N ARG A 209 -26.59 -10.33 20.95
CA ARG A 209 -26.31 -11.68 20.46
C ARG A 209 -26.46 -11.80 18.94
N ALA A 210 -27.45 -11.14 18.35
CA ALA A 210 -27.64 -11.10 16.90
C ALA A 210 -26.53 -10.29 16.23
N THR A 211 -26.18 -9.12 16.79
CA THR A 211 -25.11 -8.26 16.28
C THR A 211 -23.76 -8.97 16.29
N ILE A 212 -23.39 -9.66 17.37
CA ILE A 212 -22.13 -10.41 17.46
C ILE A 212 -22.11 -11.55 16.44
N LYS A 213 -23.21 -12.31 16.33
CA LYS A 213 -23.31 -13.41 15.35
C LYS A 213 -23.09 -12.92 13.93
N GLU A 214 -23.69 -11.79 13.58
CA GLU A 214 -23.57 -11.22 12.24
C GLU A 214 -22.20 -10.57 11.98
N ALA A 215 -21.66 -9.84 12.96
CA ALA A 215 -20.30 -9.29 12.90
C ALA A 215 -19.28 -10.41 12.70
N PHE A 216 -19.41 -11.53 13.44
CA PHE A 216 -18.52 -12.68 13.31
C PHE A 216 -18.64 -13.35 11.93
N SER A 217 -19.85 -13.48 11.40
CA SER A 217 -20.06 -13.95 10.03
C SER A 217 -19.35 -13.07 9.00
N ASN A 218 -19.38 -11.75 9.17
CA ASN A 218 -18.69 -10.82 8.28
C ASN A 218 -17.17 -10.87 8.45
N ILE A 219 -16.68 -10.92 9.69
CA ILE A 219 -15.25 -11.11 10.01
C ILE A 219 -14.69 -12.35 9.30
N LEU A 220 -15.38 -13.49 9.36
CA LEU A 220 -14.92 -14.72 8.70
C LEU A 220 -14.78 -14.59 7.17
N ILE A 221 -15.61 -13.74 6.55
CA ILE A 221 -15.53 -13.44 5.11
C ILE A 221 -14.33 -12.53 4.82
N GLY A 222 -14.14 -11.48 5.62
CA GLY A 222 -13.14 -10.44 5.37
C GLY A 222 -11.72 -10.74 5.86
N ILE A 223 -11.56 -11.57 6.91
CA ILE A 223 -10.28 -11.72 7.62
C ILE A 223 -9.12 -12.18 6.73
N ASN A 224 -9.38 -13.07 5.76
CA ASN A 224 -8.35 -13.53 4.83
C ASN A 224 -7.79 -12.39 3.98
N LEU A 225 -8.65 -11.45 3.57
CA LEU A 225 -8.25 -10.29 2.79
C LEU A 225 -7.46 -9.30 3.66
N THR A 226 -7.94 -9.02 4.87
CA THR A 226 -7.29 -8.12 5.82
C THR A 226 -5.89 -8.62 6.20
N ILE A 227 -5.78 -9.88 6.63
CA ILE A 227 -4.48 -10.48 7.00
C ILE A 227 -3.55 -10.54 5.79
N SER A 228 -4.07 -10.85 4.59
CA SER A 228 -3.23 -10.92 3.39
C SER A 228 -2.61 -9.56 3.05
N ASN A 229 -3.42 -8.49 3.06
CA ASN A 229 -2.95 -7.12 2.82
C ASN A 229 -1.94 -6.69 3.89
N LEU A 230 -2.21 -6.98 5.16
CA LEU A 230 -1.32 -6.65 6.26
C LEU A 230 0.00 -7.43 6.19
N ALA A 231 -0.06 -8.73 5.95
CA ALA A 231 1.13 -9.57 5.78
C ALA A 231 2.02 -9.06 4.64
N SER A 232 1.43 -8.68 3.50
CA SER A 232 2.15 -8.05 2.39
C SER A 232 2.88 -6.77 2.84
N SER A 233 2.23 -5.89 3.61
CA SER A 233 2.84 -4.65 4.08
C SER A 233 3.87 -4.86 5.20
N LEU A 234 3.70 -5.91 6.02
CA LEU A 234 4.58 -6.27 7.14
C LEU A 234 5.92 -6.86 6.67
N ILE A 235 6.03 -7.35 5.44
CA ILE A 235 7.32 -7.80 4.86
C ILE A 235 8.35 -6.65 4.97
N LEU A 236 7.99 -5.44 4.55
CA LEU A 236 8.83 -4.25 4.76
C LEU A 236 8.69 -3.64 6.16
N GLY A 237 7.61 -3.98 6.87
CA GLY A 237 7.35 -3.46 8.20
C GLY A 237 8.26 -4.04 9.26
N ILE A 238 8.56 -5.34 9.20
CA ILE A 238 9.40 -6.00 10.21
C ILE A 238 10.83 -5.47 10.18
N GLY A 239 11.41 -5.27 9.00
CA GLY A 239 12.76 -4.69 8.89
C GLY A 239 12.83 -3.28 9.48
N ARG A 240 11.79 -2.47 9.26
CA ARG A 240 11.66 -1.16 9.91
C ARG A 240 11.60 -1.27 11.43
N VAL A 241 10.78 -2.17 11.99
CA VAL A 241 10.71 -2.40 13.44
C VAL A 241 12.07 -2.83 14.00
N MET A 242 12.79 -3.71 13.31
CA MET A 242 14.09 -4.18 13.77
C MET A 242 15.12 -3.04 13.79
N ILE A 243 15.16 -2.20 12.74
CA ILE A 243 16.06 -1.03 12.69
C ILE A 243 15.75 -0.01 13.78
N ASP A 244 14.48 0.26 14.06
CA ASP A 244 14.10 1.15 15.16
C ASP A 244 14.61 0.63 16.52
N ARG A 245 14.56 -0.70 16.71
CA ARG A 245 15.02 -1.35 17.94
C ARG A 245 16.54 -1.43 18.08
N THR A 246 17.27 -1.76 17.01
CA THR A 246 18.72 -1.99 17.08
C THR A 246 19.55 -0.75 16.78
N SER A 247 19.05 0.15 15.92
CA SER A 247 19.81 1.28 15.39
C SER A 247 19.12 2.63 15.64
N GLY A 248 17.96 2.63 16.31
CA GLY A 248 17.25 3.83 16.74
C GLY A 248 16.36 4.50 15.69
N VAL A 249 15.59 5.49 16.15
CA VAL A 249 14.52 6.12 15.36
C VAL A 249 15.04 6.87 14.13
N VAL A 250 16.23 7.48 14.21
CA VAL A 250 16.82 8.24 13.09
C VAL A 250 17.05 7.34 11.88
N ASN A 251 17.70 6.19 12.08
CA ASN A 251 17.95 5.19 11.04
C ASN A 251 16.64 4.59 10.50
N PHE A 252 15.66 4.35 11.38
CA PHE A 252 14.32 3.97 10.97
C PHE A 252 13.68 5.00 10.02
N GLY A 253 13.81 6.30 10.32
CA GLY A 253 13.23 7.37 9.48
C GLY A 253 13.95 7.54 8.16
N LEU A 254 15.28 7.38 8.14
CA LEU A 254 16.07 7.35 6.91
C LEU A 254 15.63 6.21 5.98
N LEU A 255 15.49 4.99 6.52
CA LEU A 255 14.98 3.86 5.74
C LEU A 255 13.52 4.10 5.31
N SER A 256 12.69 4.62 6.21
CA SER A 256 11.27 4.86 5.93
C SER A 256 11.06 5.89 4.83
N LEU A 257 11.92 6.91 4.72
CA LEU A 257 11.94 7.83 3.59
C LEU A 257 12.21 7.09 2.27
N ALA A 258 13.25 6.24 2.23
CA ALA A 258 13.58 5.46 1.04
C ALA A 258 12.42 4.52 0.64
N ILE A 259 11.83 3.82 1.60
CA ILE A 259 10.64 2.98 1.37
C ILE A 259 9.45 3.81 0.87
N THR A 260 9.26 5.03 1.38
CA THR A 260 8.17 5.90 0.92
C THR A 260 8.36 6.32 -0.54
N ILE A 261 9.60 6.62 -0.94
CA ILE A 261 9.96 6.93 -2.33
C ILE A 261 9.75 5.70 -3.24
N THR A 262 10.14 4.50 -2.79
CA THR A 262 9.87 3.25 -3.53
C THR A 262 8.35 3.00 -3.67
N ASN A 263 7.60 3.17 -2.57
CA ASN A 263 6.15 2.97 -2.57
C ASN A 263 5.40 3.95 -3.45
N PHE A 264 5.94 5.16 -3.67
CA PHE A 264 5.39 6.10 -4.64
C PHE A 264 5.31 5.48 -6.04
N PHE A 265 6.37 4.83 -6.53
CA PHE A 265 6.32 4.14 -7.83
C PHE A 265 5.31 2.98 -7.83
N LEU A 266 5.27 2.19 -6.75
CA LEU A 266 4.32 1.08 -6.61
C LEU A 266 2.86 1.53 -6.57
N GLN A 267 2.57 2.71 -6.00
CA GLN A 267 1.22 3.26 -5.96
C GLN A 267 0.69 3.62 -7.35
N LEU A 268 1.53 4.09 -8.27
CA LEU A 268 1.14 4.30 -9.67
C LEU A 268 0.74 2.97 -10.33
N ILE A 269 1.55 1.93 -10.11
CA ILE A 269 1.33 0.60 -10.67
C ILE A 269 0.02 0.00 -10.15
N ALA A 270 -0.28 0.20 -8.87
CA ALA A 270 -1.52 -0.24 -8.25
C ALA A 270 -2.78 0.39 -8.88
N GLN A 271 -2.68 1.59 -9.47
CA GLN A 271 -3.84 2.19 -10.18
C GLN A 271 -4.14 1.47 -11.48
N VAL A 272 -3.10 1.10 -12.23
CA VAL A 272 -3.25 0.30 -13.44
C VAL A 272 -3.88 -1.05 -13.10
N SER A 273 -3.46 -1.69 -12.00
CA SER A 273 -4.07 -2.92 -11.47
C SER A 273 -5.57 -2.76 -11.18
N MET A 274 -5.97 -1.66 -10.54
CA MET A 274 -7.36 -1.40 -10.16
C MET A 274 -8.30 -1.36 -11.37
N VAL A 275 -7.84 -0.77 -12.48
CA VAL A 275 -8.61 -0.72 -13.74
C VAL A 275 -8.57 -2.06 -14.48
N LEU A 276 -7.45 -2.77 -14.38
CA LEU A 276 -7.27 -4.07 -15.04
C LEU A 276 -8.15 -5.16 -14.41
N PHE A 277 -8.36 -5.14 -13.09
CA PHE A 277 -9.13 -6.17 -12.39
C PHE A 277 -10.58 -6.36 -12.92
N PRO A 278 -11.43 -5.32 -13.01
CA PRO A 278 -12.78 -5.46 -13.57
C PRO A 278 -12.78 -5.90 -15.02
N ALA A 279 -11.85 -5.38 -15.84
CA ALA A 279 -11.75 -5.70 -17.25
C ALA A 279 -11.43 -7.19 -17.49
N LEU A 280 -10.50 -7.76 -16.70
CA LEU A 280 -10.14 -9.17 -16.78
C LEU A 280 -11.27 -10.11 -16.34
N ARG A 281 -12.15 -9.67 -15.44
CA ARG A 281 -13.26 -10.49 -14.94
C ARG A 281 -14.41 -10.63 -15.95
N GLN A 282 -14.44 -9.78 -16.99
CA GLN A 282 -15.51 -9.74 -17.99
C GLN A 282 -15.22 -10.56 -19.25
N ILE A 283 -14.04 -11.17 -19.35
CA ILE A 283 -13.60 -11.93 -20.52
C ILE A 283 -13.43 -13.41 -20.20
N ASN A 284 -13.47 -14.25 -21.23
CA ASN A 284 -13.38 -15.70 -21.10
C ASN A 284 -11.98 -16.14 -20.63
N GLU A 285 -11.89 -17.30 -19.99
CA GLU A 285 -10.64 -17.82 -19.38
C GLU A 285 -9.46 -17.90 -20.36
N GLU A 286 -9.70 -18.32 -21.61
CA GLU A 286 -8.66 -18.36 -22.65
C GLU A 286 -8.10 -16.97 -22.97
N SER A 287 -8.97 -15.95 -22.99
CA SER A 287 -8.56 -14.56 -23.20
C SER A 287 -7.79 -14.03 -21.99
N VAL A 288 -8.19 -14.39 -20.77
CA VAL A 288 -7.46 -14.07 -19.53
C VAL A 288 -6.04 -14.64 -19.57
N LYS A 289 -5.88 -15.89 -20.03
CA LYS A 289 -4.59 -16.56 -20.21
C LYS A 289 -3.70 -15.86 -21.23
N SER A 290 -4.24 -15.54 -22.43
CA SER A 290 -3.46 -14.83 -23.45
C SER A 290 -3.02 -13.44 -22.99
N ILE A 291 -3.88 -12.72 -22.28
CA ILE A 291 -3.53 -11.40 -21.71
C ILE A 291 -2.49 -11.55 -20.60
N PHE A 292 -2.54 -12.61 -19.79
CA PHE A 292 -1.55 -12.86 -18.75
C PHE A 292 -0.14 -12.99 -19.35
N GLU A 293 0.03 -13.84 -20.36
CA GLU A 293 1.32 -14.06 -21.03
C GLU A 293 1.89 -12.77 -21.62
N LYS A 294 1.07 -12.02 -22.36
CA LYS A 294 1.48 -10.75 -23.00
C LYS A 294 1.82 -9.69 -21.96
N THR A 295 0.98 -9.52 -20.95
CA THR A 295 1.15 -8.48 -19.93
C THR A 295 2.37 -8.81 -19.05
N ARG A 296 2.55 -10.09 -18.70
CA ARG A 296 3.74 -10.58 -17.99
C ARG A 296 5.02 -10.21 -18.71
N PHE A 297 5.05 -10.44 -20.02
CA PHE A 297 6.20 -10.13 -20.85
C PHE A 297 6.49 -8.63 -20.92
N GLY A 298 5.51 -7.79 -21.27
CA GLY A 298 5.72 -6.34 -21.42
C GLY A 298 6.16 -5.65 -20.13
N ILE A 299 5.67 -6.14 -18.98
CA ILE A 299 5.93 -5.56 -17.68
C ILE A 299 7.37 -5.78 -17.20
N SER A 300 7.97 -6.93 -17.52
CA SER A 300 9.38 -7.21 -17.19
C SER A 300 10.31 -6.09 -17.64
N TYR A 301 10.15 -5.63 -18.88
CA TYR A 301 10.96 -4.54 -19.47
C TYR A 301 10.63 -3.20 -18.81
N LEU A 302 9.34 -2.90 -18.67
CA LEU A 302 8.89 -1.66 -18.05
C LEU A 302 9.49 -1.49 -16.65
N PHE A 303 9.39 -2.50 -15.78
CA PHE A 303 9.85 -2.33 -14.41
C PHE A 303 11.37 -2.39 -14.25
N THR A 304 12.07 -3.18 -15.05
CA THR A 304 13.55 -3.14 -15.04
C THR A 304 14.08 -1.77 -15.50
N SER A 305 13.37 -1.09 -16.41
CA SER A 305 13.71 0.30 -16.79
C SER A 305 13.61 1.30 -15.64
N ILE A 306 12.77 1.06 -14.62
CA ILE A 306 12.62 1.95 -13.46
C ILE A 306 13.96 2.09 -12.71
N LEU A 307 14.83 1.07 -12.74
CA LEU A 307 16.12 1.14 -12.07
C LEU A 307 17.05 2.22 -12.66
N ILE A 308 16.87 2.57 -13.93
CA ILE A 308 17.58 3.68 -14.60
C ILE A 308 17.27 5.02 -13.92
N LEU A 309 16.06 5.17 -13.38
CA LEU A 309 15.63 6.41 -12.72
C LEU A 309 16.36 6.68 -11.40
N TYR A 310 17.09 5.70 -10.84
CA TYR A 310 17.84 5.89 -9.60
C TYR A 310 18.82 7.07 -9.66
N ALA A 311 19.63 7.15 -10.73
CA ALA A 311 20.65 8.18 -10.85
C ALA A 311 20.04 9.61 -10.92
N PRO A 312 19.13 9.93 -11.87
CA PRO A 312 18.52 11.26 -11.90
C PRO A 312 17.74 11.57 -10.62
N LEU A 313 17.04 10.58 -10.06
CA LEU A 313 16.30 10.74 -8.81
C LEU A 313 17.23 11.05 -7.64
N LYS A 314 18.37 10.36 -7.51
CA LYS A 314 19.36 10.61 -6.46
C LYS A 314 19.92 12.04 -6.55
N PHE A 315 20.21 12.54 -7.75
CA PHE A 315 20.69 13.92 -7.92
C PHE A 315 19.63 14.95 -7.49
N ILE A 316 18.38 14.77 -7.95
CA ILE A 316 17.26 15.65 -7.58
C ILE A 316 17.03 15.63 -6.07
N LEU A 317 17.06 14.44 -5.47
CA LEU A 317 16.82 14.27 -4.04
C LEU A 317 17.97 14.80 -3.17
N LEU A 318 19.22 14.67 -3.59
CA LEU A 318 20.36 15.27 -2.88
C LEU A 318 20.30 16.80 -2.93
N TRP A 319 19.88 17.37 -4.06
CA TRP A 319 19.66 18.81 -4.18
C TRP A 319 18.49 19.28 -3.31
N TRP A 320 17.39 18.53 -3.29
CA TRP A 320 16.19 18.88 -2.53
C TRP A 320 16.34 18.65 -1.02
N LEU A 321 16.94 17.53 -0.61
CA LEU A 321 16.99 16.98 0.76
C LEU A 321 18.42 16.51 1.13
N PRO A 322 19.42 17.43 1.17
CA PRO A 322 20.81 17.05 1.40
C PRO A 322 21.03 16.36 2.76
N GLN A 323 20.27 16.76 3.79
CA GLN A 323 20.36 16.15 5.13
C GLN A 323 19.96 14.66 5.17
N TYR A 324 19.29 14.15 4.12
CA TYR A 324 18.86 12.75 4.01
C TYR A 324 19.73 11.91 3.07
N ALA A 325 20.96 12.35 2.75
CA ALA A 325 21.84 11.68 1.79
C ALA A 325 22.02 10.17 2.05
N GLU A 326 22.09 9.75 3.32
CA GLU A 326 22.17 8.33 3.70
C GLU A 326 20.94 7.52 3.27
N SER A 327 19.73 8.12 3.32
CA SER A 327 18.48 7.48 2.86
C SER A 327 18.58 7.06 1.40
N PHE A 328 19.25 7.87 0.57
CA PHE A 328 19.38 7.60 -0.86
C PHE A 328 20.37 6.46 -1.17
N LYS A 329 21.22 6.08 -0.21
CA LYS A 329 21.99 4.82 -0.32
C LYS A 329 21.07 3.61 -0.14
N TYR A 330 20.18 3.63 0.86
CA TYR A 330 19.18 2.56 1.06
C TYR A 330 18.24 2.43 -0.13
N LEU A 331 17.94 3.54 -0.82
CA LEU A 331 17.12 3.53 -2.03
C LEU A 331 17.70 2.61 -3.12
N ALA A 332 19.02 2.50 -3.27
CA ALA A 332 19.63 1.59 -4.24
C ALA A 332 19.28 0.12 -3.97
N PHE A 333 19.19 -0.27 -2.69
CA PHE A 333 18.83 -1.63 -2.30
C PHE A 333 17.31 -1.89 -2.40
N LEU A 334 16.51 -0.84 -2.23
CA LEU A 334 15.05 -0.93 -2.23
C LEU A 334 14.44 -0.76 -3.62
N LEU A 335 15.08 -0.07 -4.57
CA LEU A 335 14.49 0.17 -5.89
C LEU A 335 14.17 -1.13 -6.69
N PRO A 336 14.93 -2.24 -6.57
CA PRO A 336 14.53 -3.54 -7.10
C PRO A 336 13.14 -4.01 -6.66
N ILE A 337 12.64 -3.57 -5.51
CA ILE A 337 11.28 -3.87 -5.05
C ILE A 337 10.24 -3.38 -6.06
N CYS A 338 10.49 -2.28 -6.78
CA CYS A 338 9.61 -1.80 -7.85
C CYS A 338 9.42 -2.84 -8.96
N VAL A 339 10.43 -3.66 -9.23
CA VAL A 339 10.37 -4.75 -10.23
C VAL A 339 9.45 -5.86 -9.75
N PHE A 340 9.71 -6.38 -8.56
CA PHE A 340 9.05 -7.59 -8.07
C PHE A 340 7.69 -7.30 -7.43
N ASP A 341 7.60 -6.27 -6.59
CA ASP A 341 6.31 -5.87 -6.02
C ASP A 341 5.43 -5.16 -7.05
N GLY A 342 6.02 -4.49 -8.05
CA GLY A 342 5.27 -3.99 -9.20
C GLY A 342 4.54 -5.13 -9.93
N LYS A 343 5.24 -6.25 -10.20
CA LYS A 343 4.64 -7.45 -10.80
C LYS A 343 3.60 -8.06 -9.88
N MET A 344 3.89 -8.13 -8.59
CA MET A 344 2.95 -8.61 -7.59
C MET A 344 1.64 -7.83 -7.62
N GLN A 345 1.68 -6.50 -7.62
CA GLN A 345 0.49 -5.66 -7.64
C GLN A 345 -0.27 -5.76 -8.96
N LEU A 346 0.42 -5.62 -10.10
CA LEU A 346 -0.24 -5.53 -11.40
C LEU A 346 -0.74 -6.89 -11.88
N LEU A 347 0.08 -7.93 -11.79
CA LEU A 347 -0.24 -9.26 -12.31
C LEU A 347 -0.76 -10.16 -11.20
N PHE A 348 0.09 -10.50 -10.23
CA PHE A 348 -0.19 -11.67 -9.41
C PHE A 348 -1.38 -11.48 -8.47
N ASN A 349 -1.44 -10.35 -7.77
CA ASN A 349 -2.58 -9.97 -6.93
C ASN A 349 -3.87 -9.89 -7.75
N THR A 350 -3.82 -9.19 -8.88
CA THR A 350 -4.97 -9.01 -9.78
C THR A 350 -5.53 -10.36 -10.24
N TYR A 351 -4.67 -11.23 -10.75
CA TYR A 351 -5.08 -12.53 -11.28
C TYR A 351 -5.54 -13.50 -10.20
N MET A 352 -4.86 -13.56 -9.04
CA MET A 352 -5.33 -14.39 -7.93
C MET A 352 -6.71 -13.94 -7.42
N LYS A 353 -6.99 -12.63 -7.41
CA LYS A 353 -8.32 -12.09 -7.09
C LYS A 353 -9.36 -12.45 -8.17
N VAL A 354 -9.00 -12.40 -9.46
CA VAL A 354 -9.91 -12.81 -10.56
C VAL A 354 -10.25 -14.29 -10.44
N LEU A 355 -9.27 -15.14 -10.14
CA LEU A 355 -9.41 -16.60 -10.01
C LEU A 355 -9.93 -17.06 -8.63
N ARG A 356 -10.30 -16.12 -7.73
CA ARG A 356 -10.76 -16.40 -6.36
C ARG A 356 -9.80 -17.29 -5.54
N LYS A 357 -8.50 -16.95 -5.58
CA LYS A 357 -7.40 -17.64 -4.88
C LYS A 357 -6.86 -16.83 -3.70
N GLU A 358 -7.70 -16.07 -3.01
CA GLU A 358 -7.31 -15.19 -1.89
C GLU A 358 -6.64 -15.94 -0.74
N ARG A 359 -7.03 -17.20 -0.49
CA ARG A 359 -6.36 -18.05 0.51
C ARG A 359 -4.92 -18.39 0.15
N ILE A 360 -4.64 -18.59 -1.14
CA ILE A 360 -3.27 -18.86 -1.62
C ILE A 360 -2.46 -17.56 -1.60
N LEU A 361 -3.08 -16.44 -1.97
CA LEU A 361 -2.46 -15.13 -1.85
C LEU A 361 -2.03 -14.85 -0.40
N LEU A 362 -2.92 -15.14 0.57
CA LEU A 362 -2.63 -15.06 1.99
C LEU A 362 -1.44 -15.97 2.38
N LEU A 363 -1.47 -17.24 1.96
CA LEU A 363 -0.39 -18.20 2.26
C LEU A 363 0.97 -17.72 1.75
N ILE A 364 1.04 -17.26 0.49
CA ILE A 364 2.27 -16.75 -0.11
C ILE A 364 2.77 -15.51 0.64
N ASN A 365 1.88 -14.58 1.00
CA ASN A 365 2.24 -13.40 1.80
C ASN A 365 2.76 -13.80 3.20
N LEU A 366 2.17 -14.80 3.85
CA LEU A 366 2.61 -15.28 5.17
C LEU A 366 3.95 -16.01 5.12
N ILE A 367 4.20 -16.86 4.11
CA ILE A 367 5.50 -17.51 3.90
C ILE A 367 6.58 -16.44 3.70
N SER A 368 6.30 -15.44 2.87
CA SER A 368 7.24 -14.35 2.58
C SER A 368 7.49 -13.46 3.79
N LEU A 369 6.46 -13.21 4.62
CA LEU A 369 6.61 -12.53 5.90
C LEU A 369 7.48 -13.34 6.86
N GLY A 370 7.25 -14.65 6.96
CA GLY A 370 8.08 -15.54 7.80
C GLY A 370 9.55 -15.51 7.38
N LEU A 371 9.83 -15.58 6.07
CA LEU A 371 11.18 -15.41 5.54
C LEU A 371 11.77 -14.03 5.90
N SER A 372 10.98 -12.97 5.78
CA SER A 372 11.43 -11.62 6.12
C SER A 372 11.74 -11.47 7.61
N VAL A 373 10.93 -12.05 8.50
CA VAL A 373 11.20 -12.07 9.94
C VAL A 373 12.53 -12.78 10.21
N LEU A 374 12.75 -13.95 9.60
CA LEU A 374 13.97 -14.73 9.76
C LEU A 374 15.21 -13.94 9.29
N LEU A 375 15.21 -13.50 8.03
CA LEU A 375 16.36 -12.82 7.43
C LEU A 375 16.63 -11.46 8.08
N CYS A 376 15.59 -10.68 8.42
CA CYS A 376 15.77 -9.41 9.12
C CYS A 376 16.30 -9.62 10.54
N SER A 377 15.91 -10.70 11.23
CA SER A 377 16.45 -11.02 12.56
C SER A 377 17.94 -11.36 12.49
N ILE A 378 18.35 -12.11 11.46
CA ILE A 378 19.77 -12.38 11.20
C ILE A 378 20.51 -11.06 10.91
N GLY A 379 19.97 -10.23 10.01
CA GLY A 379 20.56 -8.92 9.69
C GLY A 379 20.69 -8.00 10.90
N ALA A 380 19.68 -7.98 11.78
CA ALA A 380 19.61 -7.06 12.91
C ALA A 380 20.43 -7.50 14.12
N TYR A 381 20.36 -8.78 14.50
CA TYR A 381 20.95 -9.26 15.76
C TYR A 381 22.25 -10.05 15.57
N ILE A 382 22.52 -10.60 14.38
CA ILE A 382 23.76 -11.35 14.11
C ILE A 382 24.75 -10.49 13.33
N ILE A 383 24.31 -9.91 12.21
CA ILE A 383 25.18 -9.07 11.37
C ILE A 383 25.30 -7.66 11.95
N GLY A 384 24.22 -7.11 12.48
CA GLY A 384 24.19 -5.77 13.07
C GLY A 384 24.25 -4.62 12.05
N ASP A 385 23.80 -4.86 10.81
CA ASP A 385 23.90 -3.91 9.71
C ASP A 385 22.56 -3.58 9.04
N ILE A 386 22.32 -2.29 8.81
CA ILE A 386 21.08 -1.77 8.22
C ILE A 386 20.96 -2.20 6.75
N VAL A 387 22.08 -2.26 6.02
CA VAL A 387 22.07 -2.71 4.62
C VAL A 387 21.71 -4.20 4.55
N ALA A 388 22.22 -5.02 5.46
CA ALA A 388 21.82 -6.43 5.57
C ALA A 388 20.31 -6.60 5.82
N ILE A 389 19.71 -5.82 6.74
CA ILE A 389 18.25 -5.82 6.96
C ILE A 389 17.49 -5.36 5.71
N THR A 390 18.03 -4.37 5.01
CA THR A 390 17.42 -3.84 3.78
C THR A 390 17.43 -4.86 2.64
N LEU A 391 18.54 -5.58 2.48
CA LEU A 391 18.66 -6.70 1.55
C LEU A 391 17.73 -7.86 1.92
N ALA A 392 17.62 -8.19 3.20
CA ALA A 392 16.69 -9.22 3.70
C ALA A 392 15.23 -8.91 3.31
N MET A 393 14.80 -7.65 3.46
CA MET A 393 13.48 -7.21 3.00
C MET A 393 13.31 -7.36 1.48
N MET A 394 14.30 -6.93 0.70
CA MET A 394 14.27 -7.03 -0.77
C MET A 394 14.20 -8.49 -1.23
N ILE A 395 15.05 -9.36 -0.70
CA ILE A 395 15.07 -10.81 -1.00
C ILE A 395 13.71 -11.44 -0.68
N SER A 396 13.10 -11.08 0.45
CA SER A 396 11.78 -11.60 0.83
C SER A 396 10.69 -11.22 -0.18
N ILE A 397 10.77 -10.01 -0.76
CA ILE A 397 9.86 -9.58 -1.83
C ILE A 397 10.14 -10.30 -3.14
N VAL A 398 11.41 -10.50 -3.50
CA VAL A 398 11.80 -11.27 -4.70
C VAL A 398 11.23 -12.67 -4.61
N MET A 399 11.45 -13.35 -3.49
CA MET A 399 10.93 -14.70 -3.24
C MET A 399 9.42 -14.76 -3.35
N ARG A 400 8.71 -13.78 -2.78
CA ARG A 400 7.25 -13.68 -2.90
C ARG A 400 6.77 -13.60 -4.35
N SER A 401 7.43 -12.77 -5.15
CA SER A 401 7.13 -12.60 -6.57
C SER A 401 7.38 -13.90 -7.35
N ILE A 402 8.49 -14.59 -7.07
CA ILE A 402 8.82 -15.88 -7.70
C ILE A 402 7.78 -16.95 -7.34
N LEU A 403 7.44 -17.11 -6.06
CA LEU A 403 6.43 -18.07 -5.61
C LEU A 403 5.08 -17.82 -6.29
N SER A 404 4.67 -16.55 -6.39
CA SER A 404 3.43 -16.15 -7.05
C SER A 404 3.44 -16.46 -8.55
N ASN A 405 4.56 -16.22 -9.24
CA ASN A 405 4.73 -16.53 -10.65
C ASN A 405 4.64 -18.03 -10.92
N VAL A 406 5.33 -18.84 -10.11
CA VAL A 406 5.31 -20.31 -10.23
C VAL A 406 3.89 -20.83 -10.03
N TYR A 407 3.22 -20.39 -8.97
CA TYR A 407 1.85 -20.80 -8.69
C TYR A 407 0.88 -20.45 -9.83
N LEU A 408 0.87 -19.19 -10.29
CA LEU A 408 -0.03 -18.75 -11.35
C LEU A 408 0.30 -19.39 -12.70
N SER A 409 1.57 -19.58 -13.03
CA SER A 409 1.97 -20.27 -14.27
C SER A 409 1.40 -21.69 -14.31
N ASN A 410 1.47 -22.41 -13.18
CA ASN A 410 0.89 -23.75 -13.06
C ASN A 410 -0.64 -23.73 -13.17
N VAL A 411 -1.33 -22.82 -12.46
CA VAL A 411 -2.79 -22.71 -12.51
C VAL A 411 -3.30 -22.36 -13.90
N MET A 412 -2.58 -21.49 -14.62
CA MET A 412 -2.95 -21.07 -15.97
C MET A 412 -2.50 -22.06 -17.05
N GLY A 413 -1.70 -23.08 -16.71
CA GLY A 413 -1.09 -24.00 -17.68
C GLY A 413 -0.19 -23.27 -18.69
N VAL A 414 0.61 -22.33 -18.20
CA VAL A 414 1.56 -21.51 -18.97
C VAL A 414 2.99 -21.86 -18.54
N ALA A 415 3.94 -21.82 -19.47
CA ALA A 415 5.35 -22.01 -19.13
C ALA A 415 5.86 -20.92 -18.14
N LEU A 416 6.82 -21.30 -17.29
CA LEU A 416 7.49 -20.36 -16.40
C LEU A 416 8.14 -19.22 -17.17
N ASP A 417 8.06 -18.02 -16.60
CA ASP A 417 8.59 -16.82 -17.22
C ASP A 417 10.12 -16.81 -17.18
N LYS A 418 10.75 -17.00 -18.35
CA LYS A 418 12.21 -16.96 -18.50
C LYS A 418 12.78 -15.59 -18.11
N ASN A 419 11.99 -14.52 -18.21
CA ASN A 419 12.42 -13.17 -17.82
C ASN A 419 12.67 -13.01 -16.30
N THR A 420 12.13 -13.91 -15.47
CA THR A 420 12.37 -13.88 -14.02
C THR A 420 13.86 -13.94 -13.69
N ILE A 421 14.63 -14.75 -14.43
CA ILE A 421 16.08 -14.88 -14.21
C ILE A 421 16.80 -13.59 -14.60
N SER A 422 16.44 -12.99 -15.74
CA SER A 422 17.03 -11.73 -16.18
C SER A 422 16.67 -10.57 -15.24
N GLU A 423 15.47 -10.55 -14.66
CA GLU A 423 15.06 -9.55 -13.68
C GLU A 423 15.87 -9.62 -12.39
N VAL A 424 16.08 -10.84 -11.87
CA VAL A 424 16.92 -11.07 -10.69
C VAL A 424 18.37 -10.70 -11.01
N GLY A 425 18.89 -11.12 -12.16
CA GLY A 425 20.25 -10.79 -12.60
C GLY A 425 20.47 -9.29 -12.76
N LEU A 426 19.57 -8.57 -13.45
CA LEU A 426 19.65 -7.12 -13.63
C LEU A 426 19.49 -6.38 -12.30
N SER A 427 18.62 -6.85 -11.41
CA SER A 427 18.45 -6.25 -10.07
C SER A 427 19.70 -6.44 -9.21
N ALA A 428 20.30 -7.63 -9.24
CA ALA A 428 21.55 -7.91 -8.53
C ALA A 428 22.71 -7.09 -9.11
N LEU A 429 22.83 -7.01 -10.43
CA LEU A 429 23.81 -6.16 -11.11
C LEU A 429 23.63 -4.69 -10.72
N PHE A 430 22.39 -4.19 -10.71
CA PHE A 430 22.09 -2.82 -10.31
C PHE A 430 22.54 -2.52 -8.88
N VAL A 431 22.20 -3.39 -7.92
CA VAL A 431 22.63 -3.24 -6.52
C VAL A 431 24.15 -3.29 -6.44
N PHE A 432 24.79 -4.29 -7.05
CA PHE A 432 26.24 -4.44 -7.07
C PHE A 432 26.95 -3.19 -7.59
N LEU A 433 26.54 -2.68 -8.76
CA LEU A 433 27.15 -1.49 -9.35
C LEU A 433 27.03 -0.27 -8.43
N ASN A 434 25.87 -0.07 -7.80
CA ASN A 434 25.65 1.08 -6.92
C ASN A 434 26.33 0.97 -5.55
N VAL A 435 26.76 -0.22 -5.15
CA VAL A 435 27.58 -0.44 -3.95
C VAL A 435 29.05 -0.16 -4.23
N PHE A 436 29.58 -0.65 -5.36
CA PHE A 436 31.02 -0.66 -5.61
C PHE A 436 31.53 0.45 -6.53
N THR A 437 30.65 1.18 -7.22
CA THR A 437 31.04 2.20 -8.19
C THR A 437 30.34 3.54 -7.96
N SER A 438 30.84 4.60 -8.61
CA SER A 438 30.18 5.91 -8.55
C SER A 438 28.82 5.87 -9.26
N THR A 439 27.88 6.73 -8.83
CA THR A 439 26.50 6.72 -9.35
C THR A 439 26.43 6.90 -10.87
N ILE A 440 27.33 7.70 -11.47
CA ILE A 440 27.38 7.93 -12.92
C ILE A 440 27.89 6.68 -13.64
N VAL A 441 28.94 6.04 -13.12
CA VAL A 441 29.49 4.81 -13.71
C VAL A 441 28.48 3.67 -13.62
N ALA A 442 27.86 3.49 -12.45
CA ALA A 442 26.79 2.51 -12.25
C ALA A 442 25.64 2.72 -13.24
N PHE A 443 25.24 3.98 -13.46
CA PHE A 443 24.19 4.34 -14.41
C PHE A 443 24.55 3.95 -15.85
N LEU A 444 25.74 4.33 -16.33
CA LEU A 444 26.17 4.05 -17.70
C LEU A 444 26.28 2.53 -17.96
N ILE A 445 26.87 1.78 -17.02
CA ILE A 445 27.00 0.32 -17.13
C ILE A 445 25.62 -0.34 -17.10
N TYR A 446 24.73 0.09 -16.20
CA TYR A 446 23.38 -0.46 -16.11
C TYR A 446 22.56 -0.17 -17.38
N VAL A 447 22.61 1.05 -17.92
CA VAL A 447 21.94 1.41 -19.18
C VAL A 447 22.47 0.54 -20.32
N MET A 448 23.78 0.32 -20.41
CA MET A 448 24.36 -0.57 -21.42
C MET A 448 23.85 -2.01 -21.27
N ALA A 449 23.86 -2.57 -20.05
CA ALA A 449 23.33 -3.90 -19.79
C ALA A 449 21.83 -4.01 -20.14
N TYR A 450 21.06 -2.97 -19.83
CA TYR A 450 19.63 -2.90 -20.16
C TYR A 450 19.37 -2.81 -21.67
N VAL A 451 20.17 -2.04 -22.42
CA VAL A 451 20.09 -1.99 -23.88
C VAL A 451 20.43 -3.35 -24.50
N ILE A 452 21.45 -4.05 -24.00
CA ILE A 452 21.79 -5.42 -24.42
C ILE A 452 20.60 -6.35 -24.15
N TYR A 453 20.00 -6.26 -22.96
CA TYR A 453 18.82 -7.05 -22.60
C TYR A 453 17.64 -6.81 -23.57
N ILE A 454 17.32 -5.56 -23.90
CA ILE A 454 16.31 -5.23 -24.91
C ILE A 454 16.67 -5.82 -26.27
N PHE A 455 17.94 -5.72 -26.67
CA PHE A 455 18.40 -6.17 -27.98
C PHE A 455 18.31 -7.69 -28.14
N VAL A 456 18.69 -8.46 -27.11
CA VAL A 456 18.57 -9.93 -27.09
C VAL A 456 17.11 -10.34 -27.29
N VAL A 457 16.18 -9.57 -26.76
CA VAL A 457 14.75 -9.92 -26.72
C VAL A 457 13.89 -9.13 -27.73
N ARG A 458 14.53 -8.40 -28.65
CA ARG A 458 13.90 -7.51 -29.63
C ARG A 458 12.77 -8.15 -30.45
N ASN A 459 12.90 -9.44 -30.78
CA ASN A 459 11.93 -10.14 -31.62
C ASN A 459 10.61 -10.37 -30.89
N GLU A 460 10.65 -10.59 -29.59
CA GLU A 460 9.45 -10.77 -28.76
C GLU A 460 8.81 -9.42 -28.42
N ILE A 461 9.62 -8.37 -28.19
CA ILE A 461 9.12 -6.99 -28.00
C ILE A 461 8.38 -6.49 -29.26
N LYS A 462 8.92 -6.74 -30.45
CA LYS A 462 8.26 -6.39 -31.73
C LYS A 462 6.89 -7.07 -31.87
N LYS A 463 6.79 -8.36 -31.53
CA LYS A 463 5.50 -9.08 -31.54
C LYS A 463 4.49 -8.43 -30.60
N LEU A 464 4.95 -7.96 -29.43
CA LEU A 464 4.08 -7.33 -28.45
C LEU A 464 3.58 -5.95 -28.90
N LEU A 465 4.46 -5.12 -29.49
CA LEU A 465 4.10 -3.80 -30.01
C LEU A 465 3.06 -3.88 -31.15
N VAL A 466 3.19 -4.85 -32.05
CA VAL A 466 2.22 -5.08 -33.14
C VAL A 466 0.83 -5.40 -32.57
N VAL A 467 0.76 -6.23 -31.52
CA VAL A 467 -0.52 -6.58 -30.87
C VAL A 467 -1.17 -5.37 -30.18
N ILE A 468 -0.37 -4.50 -29.55
CA ILE A 468 -0.88 -3.28 -28.91
C ILE A 468 -1.39 -2.30 -29.97
N GLN A 469 -0.65 -2.09 -31.06
CA GLN A 469 -1.05 -1.19 -32.15
C GLN A 469 -2.35 -1.64 -32.82
N GLN A 470 -2.51 -2.94 -33.07
CA GLN A 470 -3.75 -3.47 -33.67
C GLN A 470 -4.99 -3.31 -32.79
N ARG A 471 -4.83 -3.17 -31.46
CA ARG A 471 -5.92 -2.99 -30.50
C ARG A 471 -6.24 -1.53 -30.16
N LEU A 472 -5.30 -0.60 -30.38
CA LEU A 472 -5.52 0.84 -30.19
C LEU A 472 -6.15 1.53 -31.42
N ILE A 473 -6.06 0.89 -32.60
CA ILE A 473 -6.62 1.39 -33.86
C ILE A 473 -8.08 0.88 -34.09
N ARG A 474 -8.56 -0.02 -33.22
CA ARG A 474 -9.98 -0.39 -33.11
C ARG A 474 -10.59 0.28 -31.89
#